data_AF-A0A3G8LV48-F1
#
_entry.id   AF-A0A3G8LV48-F1
#
_cell.length_a   1.000
_cell.length_b   1.000
_cell.length_c   1.000
_cell.angle_alpha   90.00
_cell.angle_beta   90.00
_cell.angle_gamma   90.00
#
_symmetry.space_group_name_H-M   'P 1'
#
loop_
_entity.id
_entity.type
_entity.pdbx_description
1 polymer ?
#
loop_
_entity_poly.entity_id
_entity_poly.type
_entity_poly.pdbx_seq_one_letter_code
_entity_poly.pdbx_strand_id
1 'polypeptide(L)'
;MVSRRKIKEAHENSVLASFGEYLKGKGQSLTVKTQPDPPDAFVEIDGTDTWIEITDAFYSQDVAISITSYGADDVPHRPSQGGLISDPDEITNKVVSVISEKLNKQTMTSIANSNGKGILLVGLYGPFFDLDEVVNNLPKTLINDLANQQVFGSVYLYETCNTNVHKYKKVL
;
A
#
# COMPACT_ATOMS: atom_id res chain seq x y z
N MET A 1 16.62 -18.22 8.80
CA MET A 1 15.39 -18.00 9.58
C MET A 1 14.96 -16.55 9.47
N VAL A 2 14.15 -16.25 8.47
CA VAL A 2 13.49 -14.96 8.28
C VAL A 2 12.09 -15.06 8.89
N SER A 3 11.84 -14.28 9.95
CA SER A 3 10.50 -14.23 10.55
C SER A 3 9.57 -13.39 9.69
N ARG A 4 8.26 -13.62 9.80
CA ARG A 4 7.24 -12.79 9.13
C ARG A 4 7.44 -11.29 9.36
N ARG A 5 7.89 -10.89 10.56
CA ARG A 5 8.20 -9.50 10.89
C ARG A 5 9.34 -8.95 10.02
N LYS A 6 10.43 -9.71 9.84
CA LYS A 6 11.54 -9.30 8.97
C LYS A 6 11.15 -9.20 7.50
N ILE A 7 10.20 -10.03 7.04
CA ILE A 7 9.66 -9.92 5.67
C ILE A 7 8.84 -8.64 5.52
N LYS A 8 7.99 -8.33 6.50
CA LYS A 8 7.22 -7.09 6.52
C LYS A 8 8.16 -5.87 6.49
N GLU A 9 9.15 -5.83 7.37
CA GLU A 9 10.17 -4.78 7.41
C GLU A 9 10.92 -4.66 6.07
N ALA A 10 11.31 -5.78 5.44
CA ALA A 10 11.98 -5.76 4.15
C ALA A 10 11.09 -5.26 3.01
N HIS A 11 9.81 -5.65 3.01
CA HIS A 11 8.80 -5.17 2.05
C HIS A 11 8.62 -3.66 2.18
N GLU A 12 8.37 -3.16 3.39
CA GLU A 12 8.18 -1.72 3.65
C GLU A 12 9.40 -0.90 3.25
N ASN A 13 10.61 -1.39 3.58
CA ASN A 13 11.85 -0.73 3.18
C ASN A 13 12.03 -0.70 1.65
N SER A 14 11.65 -1.77 0.96
CA SER A 14 11.68 -1.81 -0.52
C SER A 14 10.71 -0.78 -1.11
N VAL A 15 9.49 -0.70 -0.59
CA VAL A 15 8.45 0.24 -1.04
C VAL A 15 8.85 1.69 -0.76
N LEU A 16 9.40 2.00 0.42
CA LEU A 16 9.87 3.34 0.77
C LEU A 16 11.04 3.78 -0.12
N ALA A 17 12.01 2.88 -0.37
CA ALA A 17 13.13 3.16 -1.24
C ALA A 17 12.69 3.46 -2.68
N SER A 18 11.84 2.62 -3.26
CA SER A 18 11.33 2.84 -4.61
C SER A 18 10.42 4.06 -4.72
N PHE A 19 9.64 4.37 -3.68
CA PHE A 19 8.83 5.58 -3.64
C PHE A 19 9.72 6.83 -3.57
N GLY A 20 10.82 6.77 -2.83
CA GLY A 20 11.86 7.81 -2.84
C GLY A 20 12.43 8.06 -4.25
N GLU A 21 12.77 7.00 -4.99
CA GLU A 21 13.24 7.15 -6.38
C GLU A 21 12.14 7.68 -7.32
N TYR A 22 10.88 7.28 -7.13
CA TYR A 22 9.74 7.85 -7.86
C TYR A 22 9.60 9.35 -7.63
N LEU A 23 9.72 9.80 -6.38
CA LEU A 23 9.66 11.22 -6.00
C LEU A 23 10.87 11.99 -6.55
N LYS A 24 12.06 11.39 -6.51
CA LYS A 24 13.28 11.96 -7.10
C LYS A 24 13.17 12.18 -8.60
N GLY A 25 12.52 11.26 -9.32
CA GLY A 25 12.17 11.44 -10.74
C GLY A 25 11.29 12.67 -11.01
N LYS A 26 10.61 13.19 -9.98
CA LYS A 26 9.81 14.43 -10.02
C LYS A 26 10.51 15.64 -9.41
N GLY A 27 11.78 15.52 -9.06
CA GLY A 27 12.57 16.58 -8.42
C GLY A 27 12.31 16.75 -6.92
N GLN A 28 11.68 15.76 -6.28
CA GLN A 28 11.42 15.76 -4.84
C GLN A 28 12.40 14.84 -4.09
N SER A 29 12.50 15.00 -2.78
CA SER A 29 13.36 14.19 -1.91
C SER A 29 12.54 13.57 -0.78
N LEU A 30 12.84 12.32 -0.43
CA LEU A 30 12.22 11.61 0.69
C LEU A 30 13.31 11.10 1.63
N THR A 31 13.19 11.42 2.92
CA THR A 31 14.07 10.90 3.98
C THR A 31 13.23 10.22 5.05
N VAL A 32 13.53 8.96 5.36
CA VAL A 32 12.86 8.23 6.45
C VAL A 32 13.47 8.64 7.79
N LYS A 33 12.62 9.07 8.75
CA LYS A 33 13.05 9.45 10.11
C LYS A 33 12.93 8.28 11.09
N THR A 34 11.75 7.67 11.16
CA THR A 34 11.47 6.55 12.07
C THR A 34 10.43 5.60 11.45
N GLN A 35 10.41 4.35 11.91
CA GLN A 35 9.46 3.31 11.48
C GLN A 35 8.85 2.64 12.74
N PRO A 36 7.87 3.29 13.39
CA PRO A 36 7.33 2.83 14.68
C PRO A 36 6.29 1.71 14.56
N ASP A 37 5.64 1.55 13.40
CA ASP A 37 4.59 0.55 13.11
C ASP A 37 3.43 0.54 14.15
N PRO A 38 2.37 1.37 14.00
CA PRO A 38 2.06 2.34 12.93
C PRO A 38 2.37 3.82 13.30
N PRO A 39 2.51 4.73 12.30
CA PRO A 39 2.52 4.45 10.86
C PRO A 39 3.76 3.67 10.47
N ASP A 40 3.78 3.11 9.26
CA ASP A 40 4.92 2.33 8.78
C ASP A 40 6.19 3.19 8.65
N ALA A 41 6.04 4.50 8.37
CA ALA A 41 7.13 5.45 8.48
C ALA A 41 6.68 6.88 8.81
N PHE A 42 7.47 7.58 9.63
CA PHE A 42 7.55 9.04 9.62
C PHE A 42 8.67 9.47 8.68
N VAL A 43 8.39 10.43 7.82
CA VAL A 43 9.29 10.86 6.75
C VAL A 43 9.34 12.37 6.62
N GLU A 44 10.40 12.87 6.01
CA GLU A 44 10.50 14.22 5.48
C GLU A 44 10.39 14.17 3.96
N ILE A 45 9.50 14.97 3.37
CA ILE A 45 9.43 15.18 1.92
C ILE A 45 9.64 16.67 1.64
N ASP A 46 10.73 17.00 0.93
CA ASP A 46 11.12 18.38 0.60
C ASP A 46 11.12 19.33 1.83
N GLY A 47 11.65 18.84 2.95
CA GLY A 47 11.72 19.59 4.22
C GLY A 47 10.40 19.66 5.01
N THR A 48 9.33 19.00 4.54
CA THR A 48 8.05 18.92 5.24
C THR A 48 7.86 17.55 5.88
N ASP A 49 7.55 17.53 7.18
CA ASP A 49 7.26 16.31 7.91
C ASP A 49 5.89 15.75 7.56
N THR A 50 5.85 14.44 7.31
CA THR A 50 4.62 13.67 7.10
C THR A 50 4.82 12.21 7.52
N TRP A 51 3.82 11.38 7.28
CA TRP A 51 3.87 9.96 7.59
C TRP A 51 3.30 9.14 6.43
N ILE A 52 3.81 7.92 6.28
CA ILE A 52 3.45 6.97 5.24
C ILE A 52 2.90 5.71 5.91
N GLU A 53 1.75 5.27 5.42
CA GLU A 53 1.20 3.93 5.67
C GLU A 53 1.25 3.14 4.37
N ILE A 54 1.66 1.88 4.46
CA ILE A 54 1.75 0.92 3.37
C ILE A 54 0.71 -0.17 3.62
N THR A 55 0.07 -0.59 2.55
CA THR A 55 -0.88 -1.69 2.60
C THR A 55 -0.93 -2.39 1.25
N ASP A 56 -1.42 -3.62 1.23
CA ASP A 56 -1.45 -4.42 0.02
C ASP A 56 -2.87 -4.91 -0.27
N ALA A 57 -3.33 -4.71 -1.50
CA ALA A 57 -4.52 -5.30 -2.06
C ALA A 57 -4.12 -6.58 -2.81
N PHE A 58 -4.46 -7.73 -2.22
CA PHE A 58 -4.22 -9.03 -2.83
C PHE A 58 -5.43 -9.47 -3.67
N TYR A 59 -5.12 -10.15 -4.78
CA TYR A 59 -6.12 -10.77 -5.65
C TYR A 59 -7.09 -11.68 -4.87
N SER A 60 -6.58 -12.44 -3.90
CA SER A 60 -7.41 -13.20 -2.99
C SER A 60 -6.71 -13.36 -1.64
N GLN A 61 -7.49 -13.68 -0.60
CA GLN A 61 -6.95 -13.97 0.72
C GLN A 61 -6.04 -15.20 0.71
N ASP A 62 -6.36 -16.21 -0.09
CA ASP A 62 -5.51 -17.40 -0.26
C ASP A 62 -4.17 -17.04 -0.92
N VAL A 63 -4.15 -16.12 -1.89
CA VAL A 63 -2.91 -15.60 -2.48
C VAL A 63 -2.13 -14.80 -1.45
N ALA A 64 -2.78 -13.94 -0.66
CA ALA A 64 -2.14 -13.20 0.42
C ALA A 64 -1.44 -14.13 1.42
N ILE A 65 -2.15 -15.17 1.88
CA ILE A 65 -1.61 -16.18 2.80
C ILE A 65 -0.47 -16.96 2.14
N SER A 66 -0.62 -17.33 0.87
CA SER A 66 0.39 -18.10 0.16
C SER A 66 1.70 -17.35 0.00
N ILE A 67 1.65 -16.09 -0.45
CA ILE A 67 2.83 -15.23 -0.59
C ILE A 67 3.50 -15.00 0.77
N THR A 68 2.72 -14.62 1.78
CA THR A 68 3.26 -14.27 3.10
C THR A 68 3.80 -15.47 3.87
N SER A 69 3.21 -16.66 3.69
CA SER A 69 3.70 -17.89 4.33
C SER A 69 4.84 -18.56 3.57
N TYR A 70 4.99 -18.33 2.26
CA TYR A 70 6.10 -18.86 1.48
C TYR A 70 7.44 -18.24 1.87
N GLY A 71 7.46 -16.93 2.12
CA GLY A 71 8.68 -16.22 2.49
C GLY A 71 9.11 -16.42 3.95
N ALA A 72 8.24 -16.98 4.80
CA ALA A 72 8.39 -17.01 6.24
C ALA A 72 8.84 -18.38 6.75
N ASP A 73 9.94 -18.41 7.51
CA ASP A 73 10.45 -19.64 8.11
C ASP A 73 9.73 -20.00 9.43
N ASP A 74 8.97 -19.05 10.00
CA ASP A 74 8.28 -19.17 11.29
C ASP A 74 6.80 -19.57 11.17
N VAL A 75 6.30 -19.79 9.95
CA VAL A 75 4.92 -20.24 9.69
C VAL A 75 4.93 -21.31 8.60
N PRO A 76 4.18 -22.42 8.73
CA PRO A 76 4.09 -23.39 7.65
C PRO A 76 3.55 -22.74 6.37
N HIS A 77 4.25 -22.96 5.25
CA HIS A 77 3.78 -22.50 3.95
C HIS A 77 2.40 -23.10 3.63
N ARG A 78 1.45 -22.24 3.27
CA ARG A 78 0.11 -22.63 2.82
C ARG A 78 -0.05 -22.24 1.34
N PRO A 79 0.05 -23.18 0.40
CA PRO A 79 -0.11 -22.87 -1.01
C PRO A 79 -1.54 -22.39 -1.31
N SER A 80 -1.66 -21.46 -2.25
CA SER A 80 -2.97 -21.01 -2.74
C SER A 80 -3.68 -22.20 -3.42
N GLN A 81 -5.00 -22.32 -3.22
CA GLN A 81 -5.77 -23.44 -3.76
C GLN A 81 -6.20 -23.23 -5.22
N GLY A 82 -5.78 -22.12 -5.83
CA GLY A 82 -6.32 -21.65 -7.10
C GLY A 82 -7.79 -21.21 -6.97
N GLY A 83 -8.30 -20.54 -7.98
CA GLY A 83 -9.69 -20.09 -8.02
C GLY A 83 -9.97 -19.26 -9.26
N LEU A 84 -11.13 -19.49 -9.87
CA LEU A 84 -11.61 -18.67 -10.98
C LEU A 84 -12.17 -17.37 -10.39
N ILE A 85 -11.63 -16.22 -10.78
CA ILE A 85 -12.39 -14.97 -10.69
C ILE A 85 -13.15 -14.86 -12.01
N SER A 86 -14.48 -14.86 -11.89
CA SER A 86 -15.38 -14.69 -13.03
C SER A 86 -15.67 -13.23 -13.34
N ASP A 87 -15.35 -12.31 -12.42
CA ASP A 87 -15.72 -10.90 -12.51
C ASP A 87 -14.52 -9.96 -12.26
N PRO A 88 -14.02 -9.27 -13.30
CA PRO A 88 -12.96 -8.27 -13.16
C PRO A 88 -13.28 -7.14 -12.17
N ASP A 89 -14.55 -6.80 -11.96
CA ASP A 89 -14.94 -5.74 -11.01
C ASP A 89 -14.61 -6.11 -9.56
N GLU A 90 -14.53 -7.41 -9.24
CA GLU A 90 -14.10 -7.88 -7.92
C GLU A 90 -12.70 -7.41 -7.56
N ILE A 91 -11.81 -7.26 -8.55
CA ILE A 91 -10.42 -6.83 -8.36
C ILE A 91 -10.38 -5.39 -7.85
N THR A 92 -11.12 -4.49 -8.50
CA THR A 92 -11.25 -3.09 -8.08
C THR A 92 -11.90 -3.00 -6.71
N ASN A 93 -12.91 -3.83 -6.43
CA ASN A 93 -13.57 -3.87 -5.12
C ASN A 93 -12.61 -4.25 -3.97
N LYS A 94 -11.60 -5.09 -4.20
CA LYS A 94 -10.55 -5.38 -3.19
C LYS A 94 -9.72 -4.15 -2.86
N VAL A 95 -9.35 -3.38 -3.88
CA VAL A 95 -8.59 -2.13 -3.70
C VAL A 95 -9.42 -1.11 -2.92
N VAL A 96 -10.70 -0.96 -3.27
CA VAL A 96 -11.65 -0.11 -2.55
C VAL A 96 -11.74 -0.53 -1.09
N SER A 97 -11.94 -1.82 -0.81
CA SER A 97 -12.06 -2.34 0.57
C SER A 97 -10.84 -1.98 1.42
N VAL A 98 -9.63 -2.24 0.93
CA VAL A 98 -8.39 -1.98 1.67
C VAL A 98 -8.19 -0.48 1.93
N ILE A 99 -8.48 0.37 0.95
CA ILE A 99 -8.40 1.83 1.14
C ILE A 99 -9.44 2.28 2.17
N SER A 100 -10.69 1.87 2.04
CA SER A 100 -11.78 2.22 2.97
C SER A 100 -11.49 1.73 4.39
N GLU A 101 -10.91 0.54 4.57
CA GLU A 101 -10.49 0.05 5.87
C GLU A 101 -9.44 0.94 6.52
N LYS A 102 -8.42 1.37 5.76
CA LYS A 102 -7.37 2.27 6.29
C LYS A 102 -7.91 3.67 6.60
N LEU A 103 -8.81 4.20 5.77
CA LEU A 103 -9.48 5.48 6.02
C LEU A 103 -10.27 5.50 7.33
N ASN A 104 -10.88 4.38 7.69
CA ASN A 104 -11.73 4.26 8.88
C ASN A 104 -10.99 3.68 10.10
N LYS A 105 -9.70 3.34 9.97
CA LYS A 105 -8.93 2.73 11.06
C LYS A 105 -8.61 3.76 12.13
N GLN A 106 -9.08 3.53 13.35
CA GLN A 106 -8.94 4.47 14.47
C GLN A 106 -7.48 4.91 14.71
N THR A 107 -6.51 4.00 14.56
CA THR A 107 -5.08 4.35 14.71
C THR A 107 -4.64 5.38 13.67
N MET A 108 -5.12 5.27 12.43
CA MET A 108 -4.80 6.22 11.34
C MET A 108 -5.43 7.59 11.63
N THR A 109 -6.68 7.61 12.08
CA THR A 109 -7.35 8.85 12.50
C THR A 109 -6.63 9.53 13.65
N SER A 110 -6.18 8.76 14.66
CA SER A 110 -5.39 9.30 15.77
C SER A 110 -4.06 9.89 15.32
N ILE A 111 -3.32 9.20 14.44
CA ILE A 111 -2.06 9.69 13.88
C ILE A 111 -2.30 10.97 13.08
N ALA A 112 -3.35 11.00 12.24
CA ALA A 112 -3.70 12.16 11.44
C ALA A 112 -4.07 13.39 12.30
N ASN A 113 -4.80 13.20 13.39
CA ASN A 113 -5.15 14.27 14.32
C ASN A 113 -3.92 14.90 14.99
N SER A 114 -2.86 14.12 15.22
CA SER A 114 -1.64 14.60 15.88
C SER A 114 -0.58 15.12 14.91
N ASN A 115 -0.53 14.59 13.68
CA ASN A 115 0.58 14.82 12.74
C ASN A 115 0.13 15.41 11.40
N GLY A 116 -1.17 15.71 11.25
CA GLY A 116 -1.76 16.08 9.97
C GLY A 116 -1.92 14.89 9.03
N LYS A 117 -2.41 15.18 7.82
CA LYS A 117 -2.71 14.16 6.81
C LYS A 117 -1.44 13.43 6.33
N GLY A 118 -1.51 12.10 6.23
CA GLY A 118 -0.41 11.24 5.76
C GLY A 118 -0.49 10.87 4.29
N ILE A 119 0.32 9.91 3.86
CA ILE A 119 0.31 9.32 2.52
C ILE A 119 0.00 7.83 2.65
N LEU A 120 -0.96 7.33 1.86
CA LEU A 120 -1.24 5.90 1.76
C LEU A 120 -0.62 5.33 0.48
N LEU A 121 0.19 4.29 0.60
CA LEU A 121 0.73 3.51 -0.52
C LEU A 121 0.05 2.15 -0.55
N VAL A 122 -0.63 1.84 -1.66
CA VAL A 122 -1.39 0.58 -1.82
C VAL A 122 -0.77 -0.28 -2.91
N GLY A 123 -0.18 -1.41 -2.52
CA GLY A 123 0.41 -2.37 -3.45
C GLY A 123 -0.64 -3.27 -4.07
N LEU A 124 -0.56 -3.49 -5.38
CA LEU A 124 -1.43 -4.38 -6.12
C LEU A 124 -0.73 -5.72 -6.35
N TYR A 125 -1.23 -6.79 -5.74
CA TYR A 125 -0.60 -8.12 -5.75
C TYR A 125 -1.48 -9.20 -6.37
N GLY A 126 -1.19 -9.53 -7.62
CA GLY A 126 -1.88 -10.59 -8.36
C GLY A 126 -1.74 -10.43 -9.88
N PRO A 127 -1.95 -11.51 -10.64
CA PRO A 127 -1.69 -11.54 -12.09
C PRO A 127 -2.70 -10.75 -12.93
N PHE A 128 -3.81 -10.31 -12.33
CA PHE A 128 -4.89 -9.60 -13.02
C PHE A 128 -5.01 -8.13 -12.60
N PHE A 129 -4.07 -7.62 -11.80
CA PHE A 129 -4.00 -6.18 -11.56
C PHE A 129 -3.30 -5.50 -12.73
N ASP A 130 -4.00 -4.57 -13.36
CA ASP A 130 -3.38 -3.53 -14.18
C ASP A 130 -3.56 -2.18 -13.45
N LEU A 131 -2.45 -1.51 -13.17
CA LEU A 131 -2.47 -0.25 -12.43
C LEU A 131 -3.32 0.83 -13.11
N ASP A 132 -3.36 0.86 -14.45
CA ASP A 132 -4.05 1.90 -15.19
C ASP A 132 -5.56 1.63 -15.22
N GLU A 133 -5.96 0.38 -15.42
CA GLU A 133 -7.34 -0.09 -15.35
C GLU A 133 -7.94 0.14 -13.96
N VAL A 134 -7.25 -0.25 -12.89
CA VAL A 134 -7.76 -0.08 -11.52
C VAL A 134 -8.00 1.39 -11.22
N VAL A 135 -7.03 2.27 -11.51
CA VAL A 135 -7.16 3.72 -11.24
C VAL A 135 -8.34 4.32 -12.00
N ASN A 136 -8.54 3.91 -13.26
CA ASN A 136 -9.63 4.43 -14.10
C ASN A 136 -11.02 3.92 -13.68
N ASN A 137 -11.08 2.77 -13.01
CA ASN A 137 -12.32 2.12 -12.59
C ASN A 137 -12.67 2.32 -11.11
N LEU A 138 -11.90 3.10 -10.35
CA LEU A 138 -12.26 3.41 -8.96
C LEU A 138 -13.64 4.07 -8.88
N PRO A 139 -14.52 3.59 -7.97
CA PRO A 139 -15.88 4.09 -7.89
C PRO A 139 -15.89 5.55 -7.43
N LYS A 140 -16.80 6.35 -8.00
CA LYS A 140 -16.97 7.77 -7.64
C LYS A 140 -17.22 7.99 -6.15
N THR A 141 -17.84 7.02 -5.47
CA THR A 141 -18.05 7.05 -4.01
C THR A 141 -16.72 7.10 -3.27
N LEU A 142 -15.77 6.22 -3.61
CA LEU A 142 -14.43 6.23 -3.01
C LEU A 142 -13.69 7.53 -3.32
N ILE A 143 -13.77 8.04 -4.56
CA ILE A 143 -13.13 9.31 -4.91
C ILE A 143 -13.68 10.47 -4.06
N ASN A 144 -15.00 10.50 -3.84
CA ASN A 144 -15.63 11.47 -2.96
C ASN A 144 -15.20 11.29 -1.51
N ASP A 145 -15.10 10.05 -1.01
CA ASP A 145 -14.64 9.77 0.34
C ASP A 145 -13.20 10.25 0.53
N LEU A 146 -12.31 9.96 -0.44
CA LEU A 146 -10.91 10.40 -0.47
C LEU A 146 -10.77 11.92 -0.47
N ALA A 147 -11.66 12.65 -1.16
CA ALA A 147 -11.65 14.10 -1.18
C ALA A 147 -12.08 14.73 0.16
N ASN A 148 -12.97 14.09 0.92
CA ASN A 148 -13.58 14.65 2.12
C ASN A 148 -12.97 14.17 3.44
N GLN A 149 -12.30 13.02 3.44
CA GLN A 149 -11.64 12.45 4.61
C GLN A 149 -10.47 13.31 5.12
N GLN A 150 -10.08 13.07 6.39
CA GLN A 150 -9.08 13.86 7.12
C GLN A 150 -7.79 13.09 7.49
N VAL A 151 -7.63 11.86 6.98
CA VAL A 151 -6.54 10.93 7.32
C VAL A 151 -5.36 11.05 6.35
N PHE A 152 -5.60 10.97 5.04
CA PHE A 152 -4.55 10.99 4.02
C PHE A 152 -4.64 12.25 3.15
N GLY A 153 -3.51 12.83 2.79
CA GLY A 153 -3.38 13.98 1.89
C GLY A 153 -3.00 13.53 0.48
N SER A 154 -2.53 12.30 0.34
CA SER A 154 -2.34 11.66 -0.96
C SER A 154 -2.47 10.15 -0.85
N VAL A 155 -2.96 9.53 -1.91
CA VAL A 155 -3.05 8.06 -2.03
C VAL A 155 -2.42 7.64 -3.34
N TYR A 156 -1.52 6.66 -3.29
CA TYR A 156 -0.88 6.09 -4.45
C TYR A 156 -1.18 4.60 -4.54
N LEU A 157 -1.54 4.15 -5.73
CA LEU A 157 -1.50 2.73 -6.07
C LEU A 157 -0.15 2.41 -6.70
N TYR A 158 0.36 1.21 -6.45
CA TYR A 158 1.58 0.76 -7.08
C TYR A 158 1.55 -0.72 -7.45
N GLU A 159 2.24 -1.08 -8.52
CA GLU A 159 2.48 -2.46 -8.93
C GLU A 159 3.98 -2.74 -8.97
N THR A 160 4.37 -3.99 -8.72
CA THR A 160 5.77 -4.41 -8.80
C THR A 160 6.13 -4.72 -10.26
N CYS A 161 7.02 -3.95 -10.87
CA CYS A 161 7.45 -4.19 -12.25
C CYS A 161 8.67 -5.11 -12.31
N ASN A 162 9.61 -4.93 -11.37
CA ASN A 162 10.79 -5.77 -11.17
C ASN A 162 11.24 -5.69 -9.70
N THR A 163 12.31 -6.40 -9.32
CA THR A 163 12.82 -6.39 -7.95
C THR A 163 13.17 -4.96 -7.49
N ASN A 164 12.46 -4.49 -6.46
CA ASN A 164 12.62 -3.15 -5.86
C ASN A 164 12.29 -1.97 -6.79
N VAL A 165 11.54 -2.19 -7.88
CA VAL A 165 11.02 -1.10 -8.72
C VAL A 165 9.52 -1.25 -8.85
N HIS A 166 8.85 -0.17 -8.45
CA HIS A 166 7.40 -0.05 -8.50
C HIS A 166 6.99 1.07 -9.44
N LYS A 167 5.92 0.85 -10.21
CA LYS A 167 5.22 1.92 -10.95
C LYS A 167 4.14 2.48 -10.03
N TYR A 168 4.12 3.80 -9.84
CA TYR A 168 3.17 4.48 -8.96
C TYR A 168 2.19 5.35 -9.74
N LYS A 169 0.91 5.31 -9.35
CA LYS A 169 -0.12 6.25 -9.79
C LYS A 169 -0.80 6.92 -8.60
N LYS A 170 -0.87 8.25 -8.64
CA LYS A 170 -1.59 9.05 -7.65
C LYS A 170 -3.09 9.01 -7.94
N VAL A 171 -3.89 8.78 -6.91
CA VAL A 171 -5.36 8.73 -6.94
C VAL A 171 -5.99 9.94 -6.26
N LEU A 172 -5.38 10.41 -5.18
CA LEU A 172 -5.71 11.62 -4.43
C LEU A 172 -4.45 12.46 -4.31
#